data_AF-A0AAE9Z0B0-F1
#
_entry.id   AF-A0AAE9Z0B0-F1
#
_cell.length_a   1.000
_cell.length_b   1.000
_cell.length_c   1.000
_cell.angle_alpha   90.00
_cell.angle_beta   90.00
_cell.angle_gamma   90.00
#
_symmetry.space_group_name_H-M   'P 1'
#
loop_
_entity.id
_entity.type
_entity.pdbx_description
1 polymer ?
#
loop_
_entity_poly.entity_id
_entity_poly.type
_entity_poly.pdbx_seq_one_letter_code
_entity_poly.pdbx_strand_id
1 'polypeptide(L)'
;MNILAINANFSTLLKKKYGYGLIILPFGLMLGSIGLLYLALQVYYQYYGYSLEIPLKELPIYEYVFEALVLVLMLFYVLGWCLNALIARVAFGWSNEKIKRVFWQSDVPVHWYKNKDETFNKAYLMSLECWEKTRNKGELYFISKLCLIGFILMLSIRLIASFNGDGIQDINWPYSIVMAVLCSIVWAIFASIIWTKTDKEYMDKIGK
;
A
#
# COMPACT_ATOMS: atom_id res chain seq x y z
N MET A 1 -18.17 2.43 -9.56
CA MET A 1 -16.97 2.87 -8.84
C MET A 1 -15.70 2.42 -9.51
N ASN A 2 -15.08 1.31 -9.08
CA ASN A 2 -15.67 0.16 -8.38
C ASN A 2 -14.99 -0.14 -7.01
N ILE A 3 -15.36 0.58 -5.94
CA ILE A 3 -14.79 0.46 -4.58
C ILE A 3 -15.82 -0.23 -3.68
N LEU A 4 -15.51 -1.47 -3.28
CA LEU A 4 -16.13 -2.23 -2.20
C LEU A 4 -14.97 -2.74 -1.36
N ALA A 5 -14.69 -2.04 -0.25
CA ALA A 5 -13.35 -1.76 0.28
C ALA A 5 -12.32 -2.92 0.20
N ILE A 6 -11.37 -2.77 -0.74
CA ILE A 6 -10.13 -3.54 -0.90
C ILE A 6 -10.36 -5.06 -0.97
N ASN A 7 -10.70 -5.48 -2.19
CA ASN A 7 -11.11 -6.84 -2.52
C ASN A 7 -9.91 -7.84 -2.53
N ALA A 8 -9.38 -8.20 -1.36
CA ALA A 8 -8.23 -9.11 -1.20
C ALA A 8 -8.43 -10.45 -1.95
N ASN A 9 -9.67 -10.91 -2.06
CA ASN A 9 -10.05 -12.15 -2.74
C ASN A 9 -9.96 -12.08 -4.28
N PHE A 10 -9.94 -10.90 -4.91
CA PHE A 10 -9.82 -10.79 -6.39
C PHE A 10 -8.57 -11.49 -6.91
N SER A 11 -7.46 -11.43 -6.18
CA SER A 11 -6.18 -12.09 -6.52
C SER A 11 -6.35 -13.58 -6.82
N THR A 12 -7.23 -14.27 -6.09
CA THR A 12 -7.52 -15.71 -6.25
C THR A 12 -8.39 -16.01 -7.48
N LEU A 13 -9.18 -15.03 -7.94
CA LEU A 13 -10.14 -15.16 -9.04
C LEU A 13 -9.54 -14.77 -10.39
N LEU A 14 -8.50 -13.93 -10.40
CA LEU A 14 -7.75 -13.55 -11.59
C LEU A 14 -6.84 -14.67 -12.11
N LYS A 15 -6.62 -14.71 -13.42
CA LYS A 15 -5.59 -15.54 -14.05
C LYS A 15 -4.21 -15.08 -13.57
N LYS A 16 -3.37 -16.02 -13.12
CA LYS A 16 -2.05 -15.76 -12.50
C LYS A 16 -1.21 -14.73 -13.26
N LYS A 17 -1.16 -14.81 -14.60
CA LYS A 17 -0.40 -13.86 -15.44
C LYS A 17 -0.79 -12.38 -15.25
N TYR A 18 -2.07 -12.08 -15.04
CA TYR A 18 -2.52 -10.70 -14.81
C TYR A 18 -2.31 -10.27 -13.36
N GLY A 19 -2.51 -11.18 -12.39
CA GLY A 19 -2.18 -10.93 -10.99
C GLY A 19 -0.70 -10.58 -10.79
N TYR A 20 0.20 -11.39 -11.34
CA TYR A 20 1.65 -11.11 -11.28
C TYR A 20 2.02 -9.85 -12.06
N GLY A 21 1.47 -9.64 -13.27
CA GLY A 21 1.73 -8.44 -14.07
C GLY A 21 1.38 -7.13 -13.36
N LEU A 22 0.29 -7.10 -12.57
CA LEU A 22 -0.07 -5.93 -11.76
C LEU A 22 0.85 -5.72 -10.55
N ILE A 23 1.41 -6.79 -9.97
CA ILE A 23 2.09 -6.75 -8.66
C ILE A 23 3.62 -6.60 -8.81
N ILE A 24 4.24 -7.15 -9.86
CA ILE A 24 5.69 -7.20 -10.01
C ILE A 24 6.34 -5.81 -10.00
N LEU A 25 5.81 -4.82 -10.74
CA LEU A 25 6.44 -3.49 -10.81
C LEU A 25 6.28 -2.67 -9.52
N PRO A 26 5.10 -2.55 -8.88
CA PRO A 26 4.95 -1.90 -7.58
C PRO A 26 5.89 -2.46 -6.51
N PHE A 27 5.95 -3.79 -6.36
CA PHE A 27 6.82 -4.41 -5.35
C PHE A 27 8.30 -4.40 -5.76
N GLY A 28 8.61 -4.56 -7.04
CA GLY A 28 9.99 -4.50 -7.55
C GLY A 28 10.61 -3.12 -7.41
N LEU A 29 9.86 -2.05 -7.68
CA LEU A 29 10.33 -0.67 -7.47
C LEU A 29 10.39 -0.31 -5.99
N MET A 30 9.42 -0.75 -5.17
CA MET A 30 9.48 -0.61 -3.72
C MET A 30 10.75 -1.26 -3.15
N LEU A 31 11.07 -2.51 -3.52
CA LEU A 31 12.30 -3.16 -3.05
C LEU A 31 13.56 -2.52 -3.65
N GLY A 32 13.52 -2.11 -4.91
CA GLY A 32 14.63 -1.41 -5.57
C GLY A 32 14.97 -0.05 -4.95
N SER A 33 14.00 0.62 -4.30
CA SER A 33 14.24 1.89 -3.62
C SER A 33 15.12 1.75 -2.38
N ILE A 34 15.21 0.57 -1.77
CA ILE A 34 16.16 0.26 -0.70
C ILE A 34 17.60 0.38 -1.23
N GLY A 35 17.88 -0.17 -2.41
CA GLY A 35 19.18 -0.07 -3.07
C GLY A 35 19.53 1.36 -3.48
N LEU A 36 18.55 2.12 -3.97
CA LEU A 36 18.74 3.54 -4.29
C LEU A 36 19.00 4.39 -3.03
N LEU A 37 18.29 4.13 -1.92
CA LEU A 37 18.55 4.83 -0.66
C LEU A 37 19.93 4.49 -0.12
N TYR A 38 20.34 3.21 -0.19
CA TYR A 38 21.69 2.80 0.21
C TYR A 38 22.77 3.54 -0.59
N LEU A 39 22.64 3.61 -1.92
CA LEU A 39 23.56 4.40 -2.77
C LEU A 39 23.54 5.90 -2.42
N ALA A 40 22.37 6.48 -2.17
CA ALA A 40 22.26 7.89 -1.77
C ALA A 40 22.94 8.15 -0.42
N LEU A 41 22.84 7.22 0.53
CA LEU A 41 23.56 7.27 1.80
C LEU A 41 25.06 7.17 1.61
N GLN A 42 25.56 6.28 0.73
CA GLN A 42 26.99 6.20 0.42
C GLN A 42 27.54 7.53 -0.12
N VAL A 43 26.82 8.18 -1.04
CA VAL A 43 27.20 9.51 -1.58
C VAL A 43 27.18 10.58 -0.49
N TYR A 44 26.18 10.55 0.40
CA TYR A 44 26.11 11.46 1.55
C TYR A 44 27.31 11.30 2.49
N TYR A 45 27.64 10.06 2.89
CA TYR A 45 28.80 9.78 3.74
C TYR A 45 30.10 10.30 3.11
N GLN A 46 30.32 10.00 1.83
CA GLN A 46 31.50 10.46 1.09
C GLN A 46 31.59 11.99 1.01
N TYR A 47 30.47 12.69 0.80
CA TYR A 47 30.43 14.15 0.72
C TYR A 47 30.78 14.83 2.05
N TYR A 48 30.32 14.26 3.17
CA TYR A 48 30.58 14.80 4.51
C TYR A 48 31.86 14.25 5.18
N GLY A 49 32.65 13.44 4.47
CA GLY A 49 33.93 12.91 4.97
C GLY A 49 33.82 11.84 6.06
N TYR A 50 32.63 11.27 6.24
CA TYR A 50 32.41 10.13 7.13
C TYR A 50 32.92 8.83 6.47
N SER A 51 33.47 7.91 7.27
CA SER A 51 33.81 6.58 6.74
C SER A 51 32.54 5.76 6.49
N LEU A 52 32.55 4.97 5.41
CA LEU A 52 31.48 4.02 5.07
C LEU A 52 31.40 2.83 6.04
N GLU A 53 32.34 2.75 6.99
CA GLU A 53 32.43 1.70 8.00
C GLU A 53 31.63 2.06 9.27
N ILE A 54 31.25 3.34 9.47
CA ILE A 54 30.38 3.75 10.56
C ILE A 54 29.00 3.10 10.37
N PRO A 55 28.53 2.25 11.31
CA PRO A 55 27.20 1.64 11.23
C PRO A 55 26.10 2.70 11.09
N LEU A 56 25.10 2.44 10.25
CA LEU A 56 24.05 3.43 9.96
C LEU A 56 23.33 3.94 11.22
N LYS A 57 23.24 3.09 12.25
CA LYS A 57 22.66 3.35 13.57
C LYS A 57 23.43 4.39 14.41
N GLU A 58 24.73 4.57 14.18
CA GLU A 58 25.57 5.52 14.93
C GLU A 58 25.46 6.95 14.38
N LEU A 59 24.75 7.15 13.26
CA LEU A 59 24.46 8.49 12.77
C LEU A 59 23.43 9.19 13.68
N PRO A 60 23.64 10.48 14.04
CA PRO A 60 22.64 11.27 14.75
C PRO A 60 21.36 11.52 13.92
N ILE A 61 21.37 11.18 12.63
CA ILE A 61 20.22 11.28 11.71
C ILE A 61 19.55 9.93 11.41
N TYR A 62 19.98 8.84 12.05
CA TYR A 62 19.51 7.48 11.73
C TYR A 62 17.98 7.34 11.75
N GLU A 63 17.32 7.88 12.78
CA GLU A 63 15.85 7.79 12.92
C GLU A 63 15.12 8.49 11.76
N TYR A 64 15.62 9.65 11.33
CA TYR A 64 15.06 10.40 10.19
C TYR A 64 15.31 9.69 8.85
N VAL A 65 16.51 9.09 8.66
CA VAL A 65 16.84 8.28 7.47
C VAL A 65 15.92 7.06 7.37
N PHE A 66 15.64 6.42 8.50
CA PHE A 66 14.76 5.25 8.59
C PHE A 66 13.29 5.59 8.32
N GLU A 67 12.83 6.79 8.70
CA GLU A 67 11.49 7.27 8.38
C GLU A 67 11.36 7.72 6.92
N ALA A 68 12.40 8.39 6.40
CA ALA A 68 12.52 8.69 4.97
C ALA A 68 12.46 7.40 4.14
N LEU A 69 13.08 6.29 4.59
CA LEU A 69 12.96 4.99 3.94
C LEU A 69 11.49 4.53 3.82
N VAL A 70 10.68 4.63 4.88
CA VAL A 70 9.25 4.22 4.80
C VAL A 70 8.49 5.06 3.77
N LEU A 71 8.71 6.38 3.76
CA LEU A 71 8.09 7.28 2.77
C LEU A 71 8.58 6.99 1.35
N VAL A 72 9.87 6.69 1.16
CA VAL A 72 10.47 6.31 -0.12
C VAL A 72 9.94 4.96 -0.61
N LEU A 73 9.78 3.96 0.26
CA LEU A 73 9.15 2.67 -0.06
C LEU A 73 7.71 2.87 -0.56
N MET A 74 6.90 3.65 0.15
CA MET A 74 5.52 3.97 -0.24
C MET A 74 5.46 4.76 -1.57
N LEU A 75 6.35 5.74 -1.76
CA LEU A 75 6.45 6.50 -2.99
C LEU A 75 6.79 5.59 -4.18
N PHE A 76 7.80 4.74 -4.07
CA PHE A 76 8.20 3.84 -5.15
C PHE A 76 7.16 2.75 -5.45
N TYR A 77 6.43 2.30 -4.44
CA TYR A 77 5.26 1.42 -4.64
C TYR A 77 4.18 2.11 -5.50
N VAL A 78 3.84 3.37 -5.19
CA VAL A 78 2.89 4.17 -6.00
C VAL A 78 3.45 4.45 -7.41
N LEU A 79 4.73 4.78 -7.54
CA LEU A 79 5.38 4.96 -8.84
C LEU A 79 5.33 3.69 -9.70
N GLY A 80 5.44 2.50 -9.12
CA GLY A 80 5.28 1.25 -9.86
C GLY A 80 3.85 1.00 -10.35
N TRP A 81 2.83 1.50 -9.64
CA TRP A 81 1.45 1.52 -10.15
C TRP A 81 1.28 2.53 -11.29
N CYS A 82 1.90 3.71 -11.19
CA CYS A 82 1.95 4.68 -12.29
C CYS A 82 2.69 4.13 -13.52
N LEU A 83 3.79 3.39 -13.33
CA LEU A 83 4.54 2.77 -14.41
C LEU A 83 3.76 1.64 -15.08
N ASN A 84 3.05 0.80 -14.32
CA ASN A 84 2.09 -0.17 -14.86
C ASN A 84 1.04 0.51 -15.76
N ALA A 85 0.46 1.62 -15.30
CA ALA A 85 -0.52 2.40 -16.06
C ALA A 85 0.09 3.00 -17.34
N LEU A 86 1.34 3.49 -17.28
CA LEU A 86 2.07 4.01 -18.43
C LEU A 86 2.40 2.91 -19.46
N ILE A 87 2.85 1.73 -19.01
CA ILE A 87 3.09 0.58 -19.88
C ILE A 87 1.79 0.12 -20.54
N ALA A 88 0.68 0.08 -19.80
CA ALA A 88 -0.65 -0.19 -20.36
C ALA A 88 -1.07 0.83 -21.43
N ARG A 89 -0.73 2.12 -21.24
CA ARG A 89 -0.97 3.18 -22.23
C ARG A 89 -0.13 2.99 -23.50
N VAL A 90 1.18 2.83 -23.34
CA VAL A 90 2.16 2.92 -24.43
C VAL A 90 2.31 1.59 -25.16
N ALA A 91 2.58 0.48 -24.44
CA ALA A 91 2.86 -0.81 -25.06
C ALA A 91 1.58 -1.56 -25.48
N PHE A 92 0.47 -1.35 -24.78
CA PHE A 92 -0.80 -2.03 -25.05
C PHE A 92 -1.89 -1.13 -25.65
N GLY A 93 -1.60 0.15 -25.88
CA GLY A 93 -2.52 1.11 -26.53
C GLY A 93 -3.81 1.39 -25.75
N TRP A 94 -3.85 1.17 -24.42
CA TRP A 94 -5.08 1.35 -23.66
C TRP A 94 -5.54 2.81 -23.64
N SER A 95 -6.86 3.04 -23.70
CA SER A 95 -7.42 4.38 -23.56
C SER A 95 -7.34 4.88 -22.11
N ASN A 96 -7.41 6.20 -21.91
CA ASN A 96 -7.32 6.82 -20.59
C ASN A 96 -8.47 6.35 -19.67
N GLU A 97 -9.66 6.12 -20.22
CA GLU A 97 -10.85 5.63 -19.51
C GLU A 97 -10.67 4.17 -19.08
N LYS A 98 -9.92 3.37 -19.84
CA LYS A 98 -9.59 1.99 -19.48
C LYS A 98 -8.52 1.93 -18.40
N ILE A 99 -7.49 2.79 -18.48
CA ILE A 99 -6.46 2.93 -17.45
C ILE A 99 -7.07 3.38 -16.13
N LYS A 100 -7.92 4.43 -16.16
CA LYS A 100 -8.65 4.91 -14.99
C LYS A 100 -9.51 3.81 -14.37
N ARG A 101 -10.24 3.03 -15.19
CA ARG A 101 -11.01 1.88 -14.70
C ARG A 101 -10.14 0.83 -13.99
N VAL A 102 -9.09 0.35 -14.64
CA VAL A 102 -8.29 -0.75 -14.08
C VAL A 102 -7.41 -0.32 -12.90
N PHE A 103 -6.69 0.80 -13.01
CA PHE A 103 -5.65 1.18 -12.05
C PHE A 103 -6.13 2.13 -10.94
N TRP A 104 -7.17 2.94 -11.19
CA TRP A 104 -7.70 3.87 -10.18
C TRP A 104 -8.99 3.37 -9.55
N GLN A 105 -9.81 2.64 -10.30
CA GLN A 105 -11.13 2.16 -9.89
C GLN A 105 -11.18 0.65 -9.61
N SER A 106 -10.05 -0.06 -9.74
CA SER A 106 -9.93 -1.52 -9.56
C SER A 106 -10.93 -2.34 -10.38
N ASP A 107 -11.42 -1.79 -11.49
CA ASP A 107 -12.40 -2.41 -12.38
C ASP A 107 -11.69 -3.33 -13.37
N VAL A 108 -11.46 -4.58 -12.95
CA VAL A 108 -10.64 -5.53 -13.69
C VAL A 108 -11.44 -6.17 -14.85
N PRO A 109 -10.91 -6.21 -16.09
CA PRO A 109 -11.67 -6.68 -17.25
C PRO A 109 -12.15 -8.14 -17.12
N VAL A 110 -13.39 -8.44 -17.52
CA VAL A 110 -14.01 -9.78 -17.37
C VAL A 110 -13.17 -10.93 -17.95
N HIS A 111 -12.43 -10.69 -19.03
CA HIS A 111 -11.55 -11.71 -19.63
C HIS A 111 -10.30 -12.06 -18.78
N TRP A 112 -10.03 -11.32 -17.70
CA TRP A 112 -8.91 -11.56 -16.77
C TRP A 112 -9.25 -12.57 -15.66
N TYR A 113 -10.53 -12.78 -15.33
CA TYR A 113 -10.94 -13.84 -14.42
C TYR A 113 -10.74 -15.23 -15.03
N LYS A 114 -10.65 -16.25 -14.17
CA LYS A 114 -10.48 -17.66 -14.58
C LYS A 114 -11.70 -18.16 -15.37
N ASN A 115 -12.92 -18.10 -14.81
CA ASN A 115 -14.17 -18.44 -15.49
C ASN A 115 -15.01 -17.15 -15.67
N LYS A 116 -15.34 -16.78 -16.91
CA LYS A 116 -15.75 -15.40 -17.26
C LYS A 116 -16.98 -14.90 -16.49
N ASP A 117 -18.09 -15.61 -16.57
CA ASP A 117 -19.40 -15.03 -16.22
C ASP A 117 -19.81 -15.33 -14.77
N GLU A 118 -19.71 -16.59 -14.34
CA GLU A 118 -19.98 -16.96 -12.93
C GLU A 118 -19.01 -16.31 -11.95
N THR A 119 -17.71 -16.22 -12.28
CA THR A 119 -16.72 -15.69 -11.32
C THR A 119 -16.87 -14.19 -11.14
N PHE A 120 -17.22 -13.45 -12.19
CA PHE A 120 -17.46 -12.01 -12.08
C PHE A 120 -18.68 -11.72 -11.21
N ASN A 121 -19.83 -12.34 -11.51
CA ASN A 121 -21.05 -12.15 -10.71
C ASN A 121 -20.86 -12.60 -9.25
N LYS A 122 -20.16 -13.72 -9.02
CA LYS A 122 -19.81 -14.18 -7.67
C LYS A 122 -18.89 -13.21 -6.94
N ALA A 123 -17.83 -12.71 -7.59
CA ALA A 123 -16.92 -11.73 -7.01
C ALA A 123 -17.63 -10.42 -6.64
N TYR A 124 -18.55 -9.98 -7.51
CA TYR A 124 -19.37 -8.79 -7.32
C TYR A 124 -20.31 -8.94 -6.11
N LEU A 125 -21.12 -10.00 -6.08
CA LEU A 125 -22.04 -10.27 -4.96
C LEU A 125 -21.30 -10.45 -3.63
N MET A 126 -20.20 -11.21 -3.61
CA MET A 126 -19.36 -11.36 -2.41
C MET A 126 -18.79 -10.01 -1.93
N SER A 127 -18.48 -9.09 -2.83
CA SER A 127 -17.99 -7.76 -2.45
C SER A 127 -19.09 -6.84 -1.88
N LEU A 128 -20.32 -6.95 -2.38
CA LEU A 128 -21.49 -6.27 -1.80
C LEU A 128 -21.78 -6.82 -0.40
N GLU A 129 -21.87 -8.14 -0.24
CA GLU A 129 -22.13 -8.80 1.04
C GLU A 129 -21.03 -8.51 2.08
N CYS A 130 -19.76 -8.50 1.65
CA CYS A 130 -18.63 -8.16 2.52
C CYS A 130 -18.65 -6.69 2.95
N TRP A 131 -19.03 -5.78 2.03
CA TRP A 131 -19.22 -4.38 2.40
C TRP A 131 -20.41 -4.20 3.34
N GLU A 132 -21.57 -4.81 3.08
CA GLU A 132 -22.74 -4.73 3.95
C GLU A 132 -22.43 -5.20 5.37
N LYS A 133 -21.73 -6.34 5.52
CA LYS A 133 -21.23 -6.84 6.82
C LYS A 133 -20.25 -5.90 7.51
N THR A 134 -19.51 -5.09 6.75
CA THR A 134 -18.58 -4.08 7.28
C THR A 134 -19.34 -2.81 7.67
N ARG A 135 -20.25 -2.36 6.81
CA ARG A 135 -21.15 -1.22 6.98
C ARG A 135 -22.00 -1.34 8.23
N ASN A 136 -22.56 -2.53 8.47
CA ASN A 136 -23.38 -2.84 9.66
C ASN A 136 -22.59 -2.80 10.98
N LYS A 137 -21.24 -2.75 10.95
CA LYS A 137 -20.39 -2.51 12.12
C LYS A 137 -20.03 -1.03 12.33
N GLY A 138 -20.37 -0.17 11.36
CA GLY A 138 -20.17 1.28 11.43
C GLY A 138 -18.79 1.78 10.97
N GLU A 139 -18.76 3.07 10.64
CA GLU A 139 -17.59 3.77 10.09
C GLU A 139 -16.38 3.72 11.03
N LEU A 140 -16.59 3.99 12.32
CA LEU A 140 -15.55 3.99 13.33
C LEU A 140 -14.87 2.60 13.48
N TYR A 141 -15.62 1.51 13.30
CA TYR A 141 -15.05 0.15 13.30
C TYR A 141 -14.14 -0.08 12.08
N PHE A 142 -14.56 0.38 10.90
CA PHE A 142 -13.75 0.27 9.69
C PHE A 142 -12.47 1.11 9.77
N ILE A 143 -12.59 2.37 10.20
CA ILE A 143 -11.47 3.29 10.37
C ILE A 143 -10.48 2.74 11.39
N SER A 144 -10.93 2.40 12.61
CA SER A 144 -10.04 1.89 13.67
C SER A 144 -9.29 0.62 13.27
N LYS A 145 -9.91 -0.28 12.48
CA LYS A 145 -9.23 -1.47 11.94
C LYS A 145 -8.09 -1.12 10.97
N LEU A 146 -8.27 -0.11 10.11
CA LEU A 146 -7.22 0.36 9.20
C LEU A 146 -6.13 1.15 9.94
N CYS A 147 -6.50 1.97 10.92
CA CYS A 147 -5.55 2.64 11.81
C CYS A 147 -4.66 1.63 12.55
N LEU A 148 -5.25 0.56 13.08
CA LEU A 148 -4.52 -0.52 13.76
C LEU A 148 -3.51 -1.21 12.84
N ILE A 149 -3.82 -1.38 11.56
CA ILE A 149 -2.87 -1.91 10.57
C ILE A 149 -1.69 -0.94 10.40
N GLY A 150 -1.93 0.36 10.26
CA GLY A 150 -0.88 1.39 10.20
C GLY A 150 0.00 1.42 11.46
N PHE A 151 -0.63 1.35 12.63
CA PHE A 151 0.04 1.29 13.93
C PHE A 151 0.96 0.07 14.05
N ILE A 152 0.42 -1.13 13.80
CA ILE A 152 1.17 -2.40 13.87
C ILE A 152 2.28 -2.41 12.83
N LEU A 153 2.04 -1.90 11.62
CA LEU A 153 3.05 -1.83 10.57
C LEU A 153 4.26 -0.98 11.01
N MET A 154 4.02 0.22 11.56
CA MET A 154 5.12 1.08 12.05
C MET A 154 5.90 0.45 13.20
N LEU A 155 5.22 -0.16 14.18
CA LEU A 155 5.89 -0.85 15.28
C LEU A 155 6.67 -2.09 14.79
N SER A 156 6.12 -2.84 13.83
CA SER A 156 6.80 -4.01 13.24
C SER A 156 8.06 -3.60 12.48
N ILE A 157 8.00 -2.49 11.74
CA ILE A 157 9.15 -1.91 11.03
C ILE A 157 10.24 -1.49 12.03
N ARG A 158 9.88 -0.81 13.13
CA ARG A 158 10.83 -0.44 14.21
C ARG A 158 11.42 -1.67 14.94
N LEU A 159 10.62 -2.72 15.18
CA LEU A 159 11.10 -3.98 15.75
C LEU A 159 12.08 -4.70 14.81
N ILE A 160 11.79 -4.79 13.51
CA ILE A 160 12.68 -5.40 12.52
C ILE A 160 14.01 -4.64 12.45
N ALA A 161 14.00 -3.31 12.57
CA ALA A 161 15.22 -2.52 12.63
C ALA A 161 16.07 -2.83 13.87
N SER A 162 15.46 -3.01 15.04
CA SER A 162 16.20 -3.31 16.28
C SER A 162 16.85 -4.69 16.29
N PHE A 163 16.22 -5.69 15.64
CA PHE A 163 16.80 -7.03 15.46
C PHE A 163 18.08 -7.03 14.60
N ASN A 164 18.31 -6.00 13.79
CA ASN A 164 19.50 -5.87 12.93
C ASN A 164 20.60 -4.96 13.53
N GLY A 165 20.43 -4.44 14.75
CA GLY A 165 21.30 -3.38 15.30
C GLY A 165 21.69 -3.56 16.77
N ASP A 166 20.73 -3.37 17.67
CA ASP A 166 20.97 -3.09 19.09
C ASP A 166 20.13 -3.96 20.04
N GLY A 167 19.21 -4.76 19.48
CA GLY A 167 18.22 -5.49 20.27
C GLY A 167 17.07 -4.59 20.74
N ILE A 168 16.06 -5.21 21.35
CA ILE A 168 14.76 -4.57 21.64
C ILE A 168 14.85 -3.49 22.75
N GLN A 169 15.90 -3.53 23.58
CA GLN A 169 16.03 -2.67 24.76
C GLN A 169 16.39 -1.22 24.42
N ASP A 170 17.12 -0.99 23.32
CA ASP A 170 17.59 0.35 22.91
C ASP A 170 16.60 1.09 22.00
N ILE A 171 15.40 0.54 21.78
CA ILE A 171 14.33 1.24 21.05
C ILE A 171 13.84 2.45 21.88
N ASN A 172 13.87 3.64 21.28
CA ASN A 172 13.14 4.80 21.77
C ASN A 172 11.62 4.58 21.63
N TRP A 173 11.04 3.90 22.63
CA TRP A 173 9.63 3.52 22.66
C TRP A 173 8.67 4.72 22.65
N PRO A 174 8.88 5.80 23.43
CA PRO A 174 8.03 7.00 23.36
C PRO A 174 7.97 7.57 21.94
N TYR A 175 9.12 7.72 21.27
CA TYR A 175 9.16 8.22 19.89
C TYR A 175 8.49 7.26 18.91
N SER A 176 8.77 5.96 19.02
CA SER A 176 8.18 4.92 18.16
C SER A 176 6.64 4.87 18.28
N ILE A 177 6.09 5.07 19.49
CA ILE A 177 4.64 5.16 19.72
C ILE A 177 4.07 6.43 19.09
N VAL A 178 4.71 7.59 19.26
CA VAL A 178 4.28 8.85 18.60
C VAL A 178 4.23 8.69 17.08
N MET A 179 5.25 8.10 16.48
CA MET A 179 5.29 7.86 15.03
C MET A 179 4.24 6.85 14.56
N ALA A 180 3.97 5.81 15.35
CA ALA A 180 2.88 4.87 15.07
C ALA A 180 1.49 5.54 15.16
N VAL A 181 1.28 6.47 16.10
CA VAL A 181 0.06 7.30 16.20
C VAL A 181 -0.06 8.25 15.01
N LEU A 182 1.00 8.95 14.62
CA LEU A 182 1.00 9.83 13.44
C LEU A 182 0.67 9.06 12.15
N CYS A 183 1.26 7.89 11.97
CA CYS A 183 0.91 7.00 10.85
C CYS A 183 -0.56 6.55 10.93
N SER A 184 -1.07 6.23 12.12
CA SER A 184 -2.48 5.87 12.32
C SER A 184 -3.43 7.01 11.94
N ILE A 185 -3.07 8.27 12.17
CA ILE A 185 -3.85 9.44 11.73
C ILE A 185 -3.89 9.53 10.20
N VAL A 186 -2.75 9.30 9.52
CA VAL A 186 -2.71 9.24 8.05
C VAL A 186 -3.61 8.12 7.53
N TRP A 187 -3.54 6.92 8.12
CA TRP A 187 -4.43 5.80 7.80
C TRP A 187 -5.90 6.09 8.09
N ALA A 188 -6.22 6.88 9.13
CA ALA A 188 -7.59 7.32 9.41
C ALA A 188 -8.16 8.16 8.27
N ILE A 189 -7.39 9.14 7.78
CA ILE A 189 -7.78 10.00 6.65
C ILE A 189 -8.03 9.16 5.39
N PHE A 190 -7.13 8.23 5.07
CA PHE A 190 -7.33 7.30 3.95
C PHE A 190 -8.56 6.41 4.15
N ALA A 191 -8.79 5.90 5.36
CA ALA A 191 -9.93 5.06 5.69
C ALA A 191 -11.27 5.81 5.54
N SER A 192 -11.38 7.05 6.03
CA SER A 192 -12.57 7.89 5.81
C SER A 192 -12.82 8.12 4.32
N ILE A 193 -11.80 8.48 3.52
CA ILE A 193 -11.94 8.67 2.07
C ILE A 193 -12.41 7.40 1.37
N ILE A 194 -11.90 6.22 1.77
CA ILE A 194 -12.34 4.93 1.24
C ILE A 194 -13.78 4.66 1.65
N TRP A 195 -14.15 4.87 2.92
CA TRP A 195 -15.49 4.66 3.45
C TRP A 195 -16.52 5.51 2.71
N THR A 196 -16.37 6.84 2.66
CA THR A 196 -17.32 7.74 1.99
C THR A 196 -17.53 7.39 0.52
N LYS A 197 -16.46 7.05 -0.21
CA LYS A 197 -16.53 6.66 -1.63
C LYS A 197 -17.18 5.29 -1.82
N THR A 198 -16.91 4.35 -0.94
CA THR A 198 -17.47 2.99 -0.97
C THR A 198 -18.96 3.00 -0.62
N ASP A 199 -19.35 3.69 0.45
CA ASP A 199 -20.74 3.70 0.91
C ASP A 199 -21.66 4.40 -0.10
N LYS A 200 -21.22 5.53 -0.66
CA LYS A 200 -21.95 6.19 -1.75
C LYS A 200 -22.23 5.24 -2.91
N GLU A 201 -21.20 4.54 -3.39
CA GLU A 201 -21.37 3.58 -4.48
C GLU A 201 -22.29 2.40 -4.10
N TYR A 202 -22.19 1.91 -2.87
CA TYR A 202 -23.06 0.85 -2.39
C TYR A 202 -24.53 1.29 -2.45
N MET A 203 -24.84 2.49 -1.95
CA MET A 203 -26.19 3.09 -2.01
C MET A 203 -26.67 3.30 -3.45
N ASP A 204 -25.85 3.90 -4.32
CA ASP A 204 -26.13 4.08 -5.76
C ASP A 204 -26.51 2.75 -6.46
N LYS A 205 -25.97 1.62 -6.00
CA LYS A 205 -26.20 0.27 -6.55
C LYS A 205 -27.40 -0.47 -5.98
N ILE A 206 -27.73 -0.26 -4.70
CA ILE A 206 -28.89 -0.92 -4.06
C ILE A 206 -30.21 -0.13 -4.24
N GLY A 207 -30.15 1.04 -4.90
CA GLY A 207 -31.33 1.81 -5.27
C GLY A 207 -32.01 2.52 -4.10
N LYS A 208 -31.23 3.07 -3.18
CA LYS A 208 -31.70 3.89 -2.04
C LYS A 208 -31.04 5.26 -2.05
#